data_AF-A0A1B2HQQ6-F1
#
_entry.id   AF-A0A1B2HQQ6-F1
#
_cell.length_a   1.000
_cell.length_b   1.000
_cell.length_c   1.000
_cell.angle_alpha   90.00
_cell.angle_beta   90.00
_cell.angle_gamma   90.00
#
_symmetry.space_group_name_H-M   'P 1'
#
loop_
_entity.id
_entity.type
_entity.pdbx_description
1 polymer ?
#
loop_
_entity_poly.entity_id
_entity_poly.type
_entity_poly.pdbx_seq_one_letter_code
_entity_poly.pdbx_strand_id
1 'polypeptide(L)'
;MADLVAGGVITDEAVSAATDLLPAWTKARPLSYSFVTRPTPDGLVVDDVQAGFGRAAAPYLDMLPPEAHATVRTTLDGAFPRGFTEYRPVKGRTEDLHPLLGRSEAGEDPRWADHTPDALEVFHDQEHDELRLRRAGTVVDVLHLGQLTPDALPDRVAVLHADLFCGAVDLDPLRPADGVLRYRDVVLRLGRGAPVSVEVPSSQVVEVVVETYLRPQAIRR
;
A
#
# COMPACT_ATOMS: atom_id res chain seq x y z
N MET A 1 -7.26 -9.88 -27.10
CA MET A 1 -7.91 -9.16 -25.99
C MET A 1 -9.14 -9.90 -25.47
N ALA A 2 -10.08 -10.35 -26.33
CA ALA A 2 -11.28 -11.10 -25.88
C ALA A 2 -10.97 -12.43 -25.16
N ASP A 3 -9.79 -13.01 -25.37
CA ASP A 3 -9.38 -14.28 -24.74
C ASP A 3 -8.59 -14.12 -23.41
N LEU A 4 -8.31 -12.88 -22.99
CA LEU A 4 -7.49 -12.61 -21.80
C LEU A 4 -8.32 -12.62 -20.49
N VAL A 5 -9.61 -12.30 -20.58
CA VAL A 5 -10.58 -12.46 -19.49
C VAL A 5 -11.81 -13.15 -20.06
N ALA A 6 -11.94 -14.46 -19.83
CA ALA A 6 -13.02 -15.27 -20.39
C ALA A 6 -14.00 -15.66 -19.28
N GLY A 7 -15.25 -15.20 -19.37
CA GLY A 7 -16.30 -15.53 -18.38
C GLY A 7 -15.93 -15.16 -16.95
N GLY A 8 -15.19 -14.06 -16.75
CA GLY A 8 -14.73 -13.64 -15.42
C GLY A 8 -13.45 -14.29 -14.93
N VAL A 9 -12.80 -15.15 -15.73
CA VAL A 9 -11.52 -15.77 -15.37
C VAL A 9 -10.38 -15.01 -16.02
N ILE A 10 -9.50 -14.43 -15.21
CA ILE A 10 -8.23 -13.85 -15.62
C ILE A 10 -7.26 -15.00 -15.93
N THR A 11 -6.63 -14.98 -17.10
CA THR A 11 -5.65 -16.00 -17.49
C THR A 11 -4.23 -15.60 -17.05
N ASP A 12 -3.32 -16.57 -16.94
CA ASP A 12 -1.90 -16.28 -16.71
C ASP A 12 -1.31 -15.41 -17.84
N GLU A 13 -1.78 -15.60 -19.08
CA GLU A 13 -1.41 -14.75 -20.21
C GLU A 13 -1.85 -13.30 -20.02
N ALA A 14 -3.04 -13.07 -19.46
CA ALA A 14 -3.51 -11.73 -19.15
C ALA A 14 -2.66 -11.04 -18.09
N VAL A 15 -2.25 -11.78 -17.04
CA VAL A 15 -1.36 -11.26 -16.00
C VAL A 15 0.03 -10.94 -16.58
N SER A 16 0.57 -11.81 -17.42
CA SER A 16 1.86 -11.58 -18.10
C SER A 16 1.79 -10.36 -19.01
N ALA A 17 0.78 -10.28 -19.88
CA ALA A 17 0.59 -9.17 -20.78
C ALA A 17 0.39 -7.84 -20.03
N ALA A 18 -0.39 -7.83 -18.94
CA ALA A 18 -0.54 -6.66 -18.09
C ALA A 18 0.81 -6.23 -17.50
N THR A 19 1.61 -7.19 -17.02
CA THR A 19 2.95 -6.92 -16.48
C THR A 19 3.88 -6.34 -17.53
N ASP A 20 3.84 -6.83 -18.76
CA ASP A 20 4.67 -6.36 -19.87
C ASP A 20 4.28 -4.96 -20.35
N LEU A 21 2.98 -4.62 -20.24
CA LEU A 21 2.44 -3.31 -20.60
C LEU A 21 2.62 -2.25 -19.51
N LEU A 22 2.97 -2.62 -18.28
CA LEU A 22 3.23 -1.66 -17.21
C LEU A 22 4.42 -0.76 -17.58
N PRO A 23 4.26 0.57 -17.55
CA PRO A 23 5.35 1.51 -17.78
C PRO A 23 6.54 1.24 -16.85
N ALA A 24 7.76 1.43 -17.33
CA ALA A 24 8.95 1.17 -16.52
C ALA A 24 8.98 1.98 -15.21
N TRP A 25 8.47 3.21 -15.22
CA TRP A 25 8.40 4.08 -14.05
C TRP A 25 7.51 3.50 -12.93
N THR A 26 6.45 2.75 -13.24
CA THR A 26 5.61 2.11 -12.20
C THR A 26 6.35 0.99 -11.47
N LYS A 27 7.48 0.52 -12.02
CA LYS A 27 8.33 -0.53 -11.44
C LYS A 27 9.60 0.03 -10.79
N ALA A 28 9.82 1.35 -10.88
CA ALA A 28 11.04 1.99 -10.41
C ALA A 28 11.08 2.13 -8.88
N ARG A 29 9.91 2.17 -8.23
CA ARG A 29 9.76 2.27 -6.78
C ARG A 29 9.18 0.99 -6.18
N PRO A 30 9.48 0.70 -4.90
CA PRO A 30 8.79 -0.36 -4.17
C PRO A 30 7.28 -0.11 -4.19
N LEU A 31 6.52 -1.17 -4.47
CA LEU A 31 5.07 -1.21 -4.31
C LEU A 31 4.73 -2.28 -3.28
N SER A 32 3.69 -2.04 -2.50
CA SER A 32 3.19 -2.99 -1.52
C SER A 32 1.68 -2.86 -1.40
N TYR A 33 1.00 -3.99 -1.33
CA TYR A 33 -0.44 -4.08 -1.14
C TYR A 33 -0.74 -5.01 0.03
N SER A 34 -1.76 -4.65 0.80
CA SER A 34 -2.37 -5.50 1.82
C SER A 34 -3.70 -6.02 1.30
N PHE A 35 -3.97 -7.31 1.53
CA PHE A 35 -5.19 -7.97 1.06
C PHE A 35 -6.05 -8.40 2.25
N VAL A 36 -7.29 -7.92 2.31
CA VAL A 36 -8.28 -8.45 3.25
C VAL A 36 -8.94 -9.66 2.59
N THR A 37 -8.79 -10.83 3.22
CA THR A 37 -9.22 -12.09 2.61
C THR A 37 -10.11 -12.92 3.52
N ARG A 38 -10.96 -13.75 2.92
CA ARG A 38 -11.71 -14.81 3.60
C ARG A 38 -11.36 -16.16 2.97
N PRO A 39 -11.02 -17.17 3.78
CA PRO A 39 -10.81 -18.51 3.28
C PRO A 39 -12.13 -19.17 2.87
N THR A 40 -12.06 -20.05 1.88
CA THR A 40 -13.16 -20.91 1.42
C THR A 40 -12.63 -22.34 1.19
N PRO A 41 -13.50 -23.36 1.11
CA PRO A 41 -13.05 -24.72 0.80
C PRO A 41 -12.25 -24.85 -0.50
N ASP A 42 -12.52 -23.98 -1.48
CA ASP A 42 -11.97 -24.05 -2.83
C ASP A 42 -10.90 -22.97 -3.11
N GLY A 43 -10.49 -22.20 -2.09
CA GLY A 43 -9.50 -21.12 -2.26
C GLY A 43 -9.76 -19.88 -1.41
N LEU A 44 -9.42 -18.69 -1.92
CA LEU A 44 -9.50 -17.42 -1.19
C LEU A 44 -10.46 -16.43 -1.87
N VAL A 45 -11.20 -15.65 -1.07
CA VAL A 45 -11.91 -14.47 -1.55
C VAL A 45 -11.17 -13.24 -1.06
N VAL A 46 -10.76 -12.37 -1.99
CA VAL A 46 -10.21 -11.04 -1.68
C VAL A 46 -11.39 -10.05 -1.66
N ASP A 47 -11.64 -9.49 -0.49
CA ASP A 47 -12.72 -8.52 -0.28
C ASP A 47 -12.24 -7.07 -0.41
N ASP A 48 -10.98 -6.79 -0.06
CA ASP A 48 -10.40 -5.45 -0.13
C ASP A 48 -8.89 -5.50 -0.42
N VAL A 49 -8.40 -4.44 -1.07
CA VAL A 49 -6.98 -4.22 -1.34
C VAL A 49 -6.61 -2.82 -0.88
N GLN A 50 -5.64 -2.75 0.02
CA GLN A 50 -5.18 -1.51 0.64
C GLN A 50 -3.71 -1.27 0.31
N ALA A 51 -3.26 -0.03 0.51
CA ALA A 51 -1.84 0.26 0.51
C ALA A 51 -1.13 -0.64 1.56
N GLY A 52 -0.02 -1.24 1.18
CA GLY A 52 0.71 -2.20 2.00
C GLY A 52 1.69 -1.56 2.96
N PHE A 53 2.94 -2.04 2.96
CA PHE A 53 4.01 -1.59 3.86
C PHE A 53 3.69 -1.72 5.35
N GLY A 54 2.83 -2.69 5.70
CA GLY A 54 2.37 -2.90 7.06
C GLY A 54 1.28 -1.94 7.53
N ARG A 55 0.71 -1.08 6.66
CA ARG A 55 -0.37 -0.14 7.03
C ARG A 55 -1.53 -0.81 7.76
N ALA A 56 -1.99 -1.97 7.28
CA ALA A 56 -3.07 -2.73 7.92
C ALA A 56 -2.70 -3.23 9.33
N ALA A 57 -1.47 -3.72 9.50
CA ALA A 57 -0.98 -4.28 10.75
C ALA A 57 -0.52 -3.19 11.76
N ALA A 58 -0.12 -2.01 11.29
CA ALA A 58 0.57 -0.99 12.07
C ALA A 58 -0.16 -0.62 13.39
N PRO A 59 -1.49 -0.37 13.41
CA PRO A 59 -2.21 -0.05 14.65
C PRO A 59 -2.22 -1.18 15.68
N TYR A 60 -1.98 -2.43 15.25
CA TYR A 60 -2.08 -3.63 16.08
C TYR A 60 -0.72 -4.18 16.49
N LEU A 61 0.40 -3.60 16.04
CA LEU A 61 1.73 -4.16 16.28
C LEU A 61 2.07 -4.29 17.78
N ASP A 62 1.58 -3.39 18.62
CA ASP A 62 1.77 -3.48 20.09
C ASP A 62 0.95 -4.59 20.74
N MET A 63 -0.07 -5.11 20.04
CA MET A 63 -0.89 -6.25 20.49
C MET A 63 -0.38 -7.59 19.96
N LEU A 64 0.52 -7.57 18.98
CA LEU A 64 1.11 -8.76 18.39
C LEU A 64 2.39 -9.17 19.14
N PRO A 65 2.85 -10.43 18.97
CA PRO A 65 4.14 -10.84 19.50
C PRO A 65 5.28 -9.91 19.06
N PRO A 66 6.29 -9.61 19.90
CA PRO A 66 7.35 -8.65 19.59
C PRO A 66 8.09 -8.90 18.27
N GLU A 67 8.18 -10.16 17.84
CA GLU A 67 8.75 -10.55 16.55
C GLU A 67 7.98 -9.98 15.34
N ALA A 68 6.69 -9.65 15.48
CA ALA A 68 5.89 -9.06 14.41
C ALA A 68 6.44 -7.68 14.03
N HIS A 69 6.74 -6.84 15.02
CA HIS A 69 7.36 -5.54 14.78
C HIS A 69 8.72 -5.68 14.11
N ALA A 70 9.56 -6.62 14.58
CA ALA A 70 10.88 -6.86 13.98
C ALA A 70 10.77 -7.35 12.53
N THR A 71 9.76 -8.17 12.22
CA THR A 71 9.50 -8.68 10.87
C THR A 71 9.08 -7.56 9.93
N VAL A 72 8.06 -6.77 10.30
CA VAL A 72 7.61 -5.62 9.49
C VAL A 72 8.75 -4.63 9.28
N ARG A 73 9.53 -4.34 10.33
CA ARG A 73 10.68 -3.44 10.20
C ARG A 73 11.77 -3.98 9.28
N THR A 74 12.12 -5.27 9.38
CA THR A 74 13.11 -5.90 8.50
C THR A 74 12.68 -5.83 7.04
N THR A 75 11.40 -6.06 6.79
CA THR A 75 10.78 -5.92 5.48
C THR A 75 10.91 -4.48 4.95
N LEU A 76 10.56 -3.49 5.76
CA LEU A 76 10.65 -2.08 5.37
C LEU A 76 12.09 -1.62 5.16
N ASP A 77 13.03 -2.04 5.99
CA ASP A 77 14.46 -1.78 5.80
C ASP A 77 14.98 -2.38 4.47
N GLY A 78 14.44 -3.53 4.05
CA GLY A 78 14.74 -4.15 2.77
C GLY A 78 14.15 -3.40 1.56
N ALA A 79 12.96 -2.83 1.70
CA ALA A 79 12.30 -2.03 0.67
C ALA A 79 12.90 -0.61 0.55
N PHE A 80 13.31 -0.04 1.68
CA PHE A 80 13.82 1.34 1.81
C PHE A 80 15.21 1.34 2.44
N PRO A 81 16.27 0.91 1.72
CA PRO A 81 17.61 0.78 2.28
C PRO A 81 18.25 2.12 2.69
N ARG A 82 17.72 3.25 2.19
CA ARG A 82 18.12 4.61 2.59
C ARG A 82 17.31 5.14 3.78
N GLY A 83 16.37 4.35 4.27
CA GLY A 83 15.35 4.76 5.22
C GLY A 83 14.16 5.44 4.56
N PHE A 84 13.14 5.68 5.37
CA PHE A 84 11.92 6.39 5.02
C PHE A 84 11.49 7.27 6.19
N THR A 85 10.63 8.22 5.90
CA THR A 85 9.93 9.06 6.86
C THR A 85 8.49 8.61 6.96
N GLU A 86 7.97 8.48 8.18
CA GLU A 86 6.53 8.28 8.37
C GLU A 86 5.81 9.60 8.48
N TYR A 87 4.80 9.79 7.65
CA TYR A 87 3.81 10.83 7.86
C TYR A 87 2.75 10.33 8.84
N ARG A 88 2.61 10.99 9.99
CA ARG A 88 1.72 10.56 11.07
C ARG A 88 0.87 11.72 11.60
N PRO A 89 -0.23 12.08 10.91
CA PRO A 89 -1.04 13.24 11.29
C PRO A 89 -1.96 12.96 12.47
N VAL A 90 -1.49 13.28 13.68
CA VAL A 90 -2.30 13.17 14.89
C VAL A 90 -3.12 14.46 15.09
N LYS A 91 -4.20 14.65 14.30
CA LYS A 91 -5.13 15.80 14.45
C LYS A 91 -6.23 15.56 15.49
N GLY A 92 -5.91 14.90 16.60
CA GLY A 92 -6.92 14.44 17.57
C GLY A 92 -7.77 13.27 17.08
N ARG A 93 -7.28 12.57 16.04
CA ARG A 93 -7.84 11.34 15.48
C ARG A 93 -6.93 10.18 15.85
N THR A 94 -7.49 9.09 16.35
CA THR A 94 -6.73 7.94 16.87
C THR A 94 -6.38 6.94 15.78
N GLU A 95 -6.97 7.06 14.60
CA GLU A 95 -6.81 6.14 13.48
C GLU A 95 -5.39 6.13 12.88
N ASP A 96 -4.62 7.20 13.10
CA ASP A 96 -3.21 7.31 12.70
C ASP A 96 -2.24 7.11 13.88
N LEU A 97 -2.75 6.59 15.01
CA LEU A 97 -1.90 6.17 16.12
C LEU A 97 -1.42 4.74 15.88
N HIS A 98 -0.13 4.61 15.59
CA HIS A 98 0.59 3.35 15.53
C HIS A 98 2.03 3.54 16.02
N PRO A 99 2.70 2.46 16.44
CA PRO A 99 4.13 2.48 16.77
C PRO A 99 4.95 2.93 15.57
N LEU A 100 5.95 3.78 15.78
CA LEU A 100 6.83 4.24 14.72
C LEU A 100 7.71 3.06 14.23
N LEU A 101 7.57 2.68 12.96
CA LEU A 101 8.33 1.61 12.32
C LEU A 101 9.65 2.13 11.74
N GLY A 102 9.68 3.39 11.31
CA GLY A 102 10.81 4.12 10.79
C GLY A 102 11.71 4.71 11.88
N ARG A 103 12.62 5.58 11.43
CA ARG A 103 13.50 6.37 12.30
C ARG A 103 13.21 7.86 12.24
N SER A 104 12.30 8.27 11.36
CA SER A 104 11.95 9.67 11.18
C SER A 104 10.46 9.87 10.98
N GLU A 105 9.95 10.97 11.54
CA GLU A 105 8.55 11.37 11.49
C GLU A 105 8.37 12.75 10.84
N ALA A 106 7.44 12.83 9.88
CA ALA A 106 6.88 14.06 9.37
C ALA A 106 5.52 14.33 10.04
N GLY A 107 5.35 15.53 10.58
CA GLY A 107 4.14 15.90 11.31
C GLY A 107 3.96 17.40 11.46
N GLU A 108 2.76 17.85 11.80
CA GLU A 108 2.45 19.29 11.88
C GLU A 108 3.03 19.96 13.13
N ASP A 109 3.34 19.20 14.18
CA ASP A 109 3.90 19.73 15.44
C ASP A 109 5.42 19.50 15.51
N PRO A 110 6.25 20.55 15.41
CA PRO A 110 7.71 20.44 15.43
C PRO A 110 8.27 20.00 16.78
N ARG A 111 7.44 19.90 17.83
CA ARG A 111 7.87 19.34 19.14
C ARG A 111 7.92 17.82 19.14
N TRP A 112 7.22 17.18 18.20
CA TRP A 112 7.08 15.72 18.12
C TRP A 112 7.64 15.15 16.82
N ALA A 113 7.55 15.89 15.72
CA ALA A 113 8.07 15.48 14.42
C ALA A 113 9.51 15.95 14.19
N ASP A 114 10.30 15.17 13.44
CA ASP A 114 11.65 15.58 13.02
C ASP A 114 11.63 16.67 11.95
N HIS A 115 10.54 16.73 11.19
CA HIS A 115 10.31 17.76 10.20
C HIS A 115 8.82 18.02 9.98
N THR A 116 8.53 19.29 9.71
CA THR A 116 7.19 19.73 9.33
C THR A 116 6.98 19.53 7.82
N PRO A 117 5.73 19.46 7.34
CA PRO A 117 5.42 19.46 5.92
C PRO A 117 6.12 20.59 5.15
N ASP A 118 6.19 21.79 5.73
CA ASP A 118 6.80 22.98 5.11
C ASP A 118 8.33 22.88 4.96
N ALA A 119 8.97 21.90 5.61
CA ALA A 119 10.40 21.64 5.46
C ALA A 119 10.72 20.71 4.27
N LEU A 120 9.70 20.19 3.58
CA LEU A 120 9.82 19.31 2.43
C LEU A 120 9.51 20.07 1.13
N GLU A 121 10.34 19.87 0.13
CA GLU A 121 10.16 20.40 -1.21
C GLU A 121 9.66 19.30 -2.14
N VAL A 122 8.60 19.57 -2.90
CA VAL A 122 8.20 18.75 -4.03
C VAL A 122 9.05 19.14 -5.23
N PHE A 123 9.66 18.17 -5.89
CA PHE A 123 10.42 18.40 -7.11
C PHE A 123 10.16 17.29 -8.13
N HIS A 124 10.41 17.59 -9.40
CA HIS A 124 10.39 16.58 -10.47
C HIS A 124 11.79 15.98 -10.60
N ASP A 125 11.91 14.70 -10.29
CA ASP A 125 13.07 13.89 -10.64
C ASP A 125 13.03 13.57 -12.13
N GLN A 126 13.81 14.31 -12.91
CA GLN A 126 13.84 14.18 -14.37
C GLN A 126 14.51 12.89 -14.84
N GLU A 127 15.33 12.24 -14.02
CA GLU A 127 16.00 10.99 -14.40
C GLU A 127 15.00 9.84 -14.45
N HIS A 128 14.06 9.80 -13.49
CA HIS A 128 13.07 8.75 -13.34
C HIS A 128 11.66 9.17 -13.78
N ASP A 129 11.48 10.45 -14.13
CA ASP A 129 10.20 11.08 -14.47
C ASP A 129 9.16 10.98 -13.34
N GLU A 130 9.57 11.30 -12.11
CA GLU A 130 8.75 11.16 -10.90
C GLU A 130 8.61 12.48 -10.14
N LEU A 131 7.45 12.72 -9.53
CA LEU A 131 7.33 13.73 -8.49
C LEU A 131 7.83 13.14 -7.17
N ARG A 132 8.81 13.80 -6.54
CA ARG A 132 9.48 13.33 -5.34
C ARG A 132 9.59 14.43 -4.29
N LEU A 133 9.84 14.00 -3.07
CA LEU A 133 10.07 14.88 -1.94
C LEU A 133 11.57 14.96 -1.64
N ARG A 134 12.05 16.14 -1.27
CA ARG A 134 13.41 16.32 -0.77
C ARG A 134 13.45 17.27 0.42
N ARG A 135 14.49 17.14 1.22
CA ARG A 135 14.83 18.03 2.32
C ARG A 135 16.30 18.42 2.22
N ALA A 136 16.58 19.72 2.17
CA ALA A 136 17.95 20.24 2.11
C ALA A 136 18.81 19.55 1.03
N GLY A 137 18.21 19.27 -0.14
CA GLY A 137 18.86 18.61 -1.27
C GLY A 137 18.86 17.07 -1.24
N THR A 138 18.43 16.43 -0.16
CA THR A 138 18.36 14.96 -0.05
C THR A 138 16.95 14.46 -0.31
N VAL A 139 16.79 13.48 -1.22
CA VAL A 139 15.50 12.84 -1.51
C VAL A 139 14.99 12.08 -0.28
N VAL A 140 13.69 12.19 -0.01
CA VAL A 140 13.02 11.53 1.11
C VAL A 140 11.86 10.70 0.56
N ASP A 141 11.78 9.46 1.03
CA ASP A 141 10.63 8.57 0.83
C ASP A 141 9.68 8.73 2.01
N VAL A 142 8.39 9.02 1.74
CA VAL A 142 7.39 9.26 2.78
C VAL A 142 6.29 8.19 2.74
N LEU A 143 6.07 7.53 3.89
CA LEU A 143 5.02 6.53 4.09
C LEU A 143 3.92 7.06 5.02
N HIS A 144 2.66 6.90 4.62
CA HIS A 144 1.50 7.08 5.49
C HIS A 144 0.92 5.71 5.86
N LEU A 145 1.19 5.28 7.10
CA LEU A 145 0.80 3.96 7.63
C LEU A 145 -0.43 4.03 8.54
N GLY A 146 -0.98 5.22 8.75
CA GLY A 146 -2.21 5.40 9.50
C GLY A 146 -3.47 4.97 8.72
N GLN A 147 -4.59 4.84 9.41
CA GLN A 147 -5.86 4.35 8.85
C GLN A 147 -6.78 5.46 8.35
N LEU A 148 -6.44 6.74 8.55
CA LEU A 148 -7.21 7.84 7.97
C LEU A 148 -7.23 7.74 6.44
N THR A 149 -8.42 7.93 5.87
CA THR A 149 -8.58 8.04 4.43
C THR A 149 -7.96 9.35 3.94
N PRO A 150 -7.36 9.39 2.74
CA PRO A 150 -6.84 10.62 2.15
C PRO A 150 -7.83 11.80 2.21
N ASP A 151 -9.12 11.56 1.97
CA ASP A 151 -10.16 12.61 2.01
C ASP A 151 -10.37 13.24 3.40
N ALA A 152 -9.94 12.57 4.47
CA ALA A 152 -9.98 13.10 5.83
C ALA A 152 -8.75 13.95 6.17
N LEU A 153 -7.74 13.99 5.29
CA LEU A 153 -6.51 14.74 5.46
C LEU A 153 -6.59 16.08 4.71
N PRO A 154 -5.95 17.15 5.22
CA PRO A 154 -5.93 18.43 4.52
C PRO A 154 -5.18 18.35 3.18
N ASP A 155 -5.69 18.98 2.13
CA ASP A 155 -5.07 19.00 0.80
C ASP A 155 -3.59 19.40 0.80
N ARG A 156 -3.18 20.30 1.71
CA ARG A 156 -1.78 20.78 1.80
C ARG A 156 -0.77 19.67 2.11
N VAL A 157 -1.22 18.54 2.66
CA VAL A 157 -0.36 17.38 2.97
C VAL A 157 -0.54 16.24 1.97
N ALA A 158 -1.25 16.47 0.86
CA ALA A 158 -1.57 15.44 -0.12
C ALA A 158 -0.33 14.70 -0.63
N VAL A 159 0.74 15.45 -0.87
CA VAL A 159 2.02 14.90 -1.34
C VAL A 159 2.69 13.97 -0.34
N LEU A 160 2.44 14.13 0.96
CA LEU A 160 3.04 13.29 2.00
C LEU A 160 2.34 11.92 2.10
N HIS A 161 1.01 11.91 2.00
CA HIS A 161 0.26 10.66 2.03
C HIS A 161 0.15 9.99 0.66
N ALA A 162 0.55 10.67 -0.43
CA ALA A 162 0.52 10.12 -1.78
C ALA A 162 1.88 9.58 -2.26
N ASP A 163 3.01 9.98 -1.66
CA ASP A 163 4.35 9.68 -2.20
C ASP A 163 4.58 8.19 -2.50
N LEU A 164 4.41 7.32 -1.50
CA LEU A 164 4.51 5.87 -1.64
C LEU A 164 3.15 5.16 -1.59
N PHE A 165 2.08 5.90 -1.85
CA PHE A 165 0.73 5.33 -1.87
C PHE A 165 0.53 4.49 -3.13
N CYS A 166 0.13 3.23 -2.95
CA CYS A 166 -0.03 2.29 -4.06
C CYS A 166 -1.38 2.41 -4.80
N GLY A 167 -2.13 3.50 -4.57
CA GLY A 167 -3.40 3.80 -5.23
C GLY A 167 -4.58 2.95 -4.74
N ALA A 168 -5.78 3.30 -5.18
CA ALA A 168 -6.94 2.43 -5.06
C ALA A 168 -6.93 1.42 -6.23
N VAL A 169 -7.22 0.15 -5.95
CA VAL A 169 -7.35 -0.88 -6.97
C VAL A 169 -8.80 -0.92 -7.46
N ASP A 170 -9.01 -0.63 -8.74
CA ASP A 170 -10.31 -0.74 -9.40
C ASP A 170 -10.28 -1.86 -10.46
N LEU A 171 -11.07 -2.90 -10.22
CA LEU A 171 -11.26 -4.02 -11.16
C LEU A 171 -12.67 -4.06 -11.75
N ASP A 172 -13.51 -3.05 -11.48
CA ASP A 172 -14.85 -2.96 -12.08
C ASP A 172 -14.83 -3.04 -13.61
N PRO A 173 -13.85 -2.45 -14.33
CA PRO A 173 -13.76 -2.58 -15.79
C PRO A 173 -13.58 -4.02 -16.29
N LEU A 174 -13.08 -4.93 -15.45
CA LEU A 174 -12.85 -6.34 -15.79
C LEU A 174 -14.01 -7.24 -15.36
N ARG A 175 -15.00 -6.69 -14.65
CA ARG A 175 -16.06 -7.48 -14.01
C ARG A 175 -17.05 -8.02 -15.06
N PRO A 176 -17.25 -9.34 -15.14
CA PRO A 176 -18.27 -9.95 -16.01
C PRO A 176 -19.69 -9.65 -15.52
N ALA A 177 -20.69 -9.94 -16.35
CA ALA A 177 -22.10 -9.68 -16.04
C ALA A 177 -22.64 -10.46 -14.83
N ASP A 178 -22.07 -11.63 -14.52
CA ASP A 178 -22.38 -12.42 -13.32
C ASP A 178 -21.64 -11.90 -12.06
N GLY A 179 -20.80 -10.87 -12.22
CA GLY A 179 -20.18 -10.11 -11.15
C GLY A 179 -18.92 -10.72 -10.54
N VAL A 180 -18.50 -11.90 -10.99
CA VAL A 180 -17.41 -12.64 -10.32
C VAL A 180 -16.14 -12.66 -11.16
N LEU A 181 -15.10 -11.98 -10.67
CA LEU A 181 -13.77 -12.03 -11.24
C LEU A 181 -12.91 -13.05 -10.47
N ARG A 182 -12.17 -13.90 -11.18
CA ARG A 182 -11.33 -14.95 -10.60
C ARG A 182 -9.96 -15.01 -11.26
N TYR A 183 -8.95 -15.34 -10.48
CA TYR A 183 -7.63 -15.71 -10.97
C TYR A 183 -7.17 -16.94 -10.19
N ARG A 184 -7.02 -18.08 -10.86
CA ARG A 184 -6.75 -19.38 -10.23
C ARG A 184 -7.81 -19.69 -9.14
N ASP A 185 -7.38 -20.03 -7.94
CA ASP A 185 -8.19 -20.30 -6.75
C ASP A 185 -8.56 -19.02 -5.96
N VAL A 186 -8.34 -17.83 -6.53
CA VAL A 186 -8.65 -16.54 -5.90
C VAL A 186 -9.85 -15.88 -6.56
N VAL A 187 -10.85 -15.52 -5.77
CA VAL A 187 -12.01 -14.70 -6.17
C VAL A 187 -11.76 -13.24 -5.79
N LEU A 188 -11.87 -12.33 -6.76
CA LEU A 188 -11.63 -10.89 -6.61
C LEU A 188 -12.97 -10.16 -6.53
N ARG A 189 -13.39 -9.78 -5.31
CA ARG A 189 -14.66 -9.11 -5.05
C ARG A 189 -14.45 -7.63 -4.66
N LEU A 190 -13.70 -6.91 -5.49
CA LEU A 190 -13.34 -5.50 -5.24
C LEU A 190 -14.44 -4.54 -5.78
N GLY A 191 -14.93 -3.59 -4.99
CA GLY A 191 -15.91 -2.54 -5.37
C GLY A 191 -17.34 -2.73 -4.82
N ARG A 192 -18.19 -1.72 -4.54
CA ARG A 192 -18.02 -0.24 -4.37
C ARG A 192 -17.73 0.11 -2.91
N GLY A 193 -17.06 1.25 -2.69
CA GLY A 193 -16.70 1.83 -1.39
C GLY A 193 -17.84 1.98 -0.38
N ALA A 194 -18.17 0.89 0.31
CA ALA A 194 -18.70 0.93 1.65
C ALA A 194 -17.63 0.36 2.58
N PRO A 195 -17.33 0.99 3.73
CA PRO A 195 -16.63 0.28 4.78
C PRO A 195 -17.47 -0.96 5.08
N VAL A 196 -16.92 -2.15 4.83
CA VAL A 196 -17.56 -3.35 5.36
C VAL A 196 -17.34 -3.27 6.87
N SER A 197 -18.36 -2.82 7.60
CA SER A 197 -18.44 -3.02 9.05
C SER A 197 -18.57 -4.53 9.27
N VAL A 198 -17.44 -5.23 9.29
CA VAL A 198 -17.42 -6.63 9.70
C VAL A 198 -17.28 -6.62 11.22
N GLU A 199 -18.37 -6.94 11.93
CA GLU A 199 -18.20 -7.54 13.26
C GLU A 199 -17.55 -8.90 13.04
N VAL A 200 -16.24 -8.98 13.24
CA VAL A 200 -15.52 -10.24 13.17
C VAL A 200 -15.50 -10.88 14.55
N PRO A 201 -16.07 -12.08 14.74
CA PRO A 201 -15.77 -12.88 15.91
C PRO A 201 -14.27 -13.17 15.92
N SER A 202 -13.61 -12.89 17.05
CA SER A 202 -12.15 -12.86 17.26
C SER A 202 -11.37 -14.14 16.91
N SER A 203 -12.01 -15.17 16.36
CA SER A 203 -11.44 -16.49 16.09
C SER A 203 -11.32 -16.86 14.61
N GLN A 204 -11.64 -15.98 13.65
CA GLN A 204 -11.66 -16.35 12.21
C GLN A 204 -10.97 -15.38 11.23
N VAL A 205 -10.25 -14.36 11.69
CA VAL A 205 -9.35 -13.60 10.79
C VAL A 205 -8.06 -14.39 10.63
N VAL A 206 -7.88 -15.02 9.48
CA VAL A 206 -6.54 -15.36 9.00
C VAL A 206 -6.11 -14.23 8.09
N GLU A 207 -5.39 -13.25 8.65
CA GLU A 207 -4.74 -12.22 7.85
C GLU A 207 -3.56 -12.88 7.13
N VAL A 208 -3.77 -13.22 5.86
CA VAL A 208 -2.66 -13.63 5.00
C VAL A 208 -2.06 -12.36 4.42
N VAL A 209 -1.03 -11.84 5.09
CA VAL A 209 -0.18 -10.78 4.56
C VAL A 209 0.67 -11.37 3.43
N VAL A 210 0.15 -11.36 2.20
CA VAL A 210 0.94 -11.66 1.00
C VAL A 210 1.59 -10.37 0.52
N GLU A 211 2.75 -10.03 1.09
CA GLU A 211 3.56 -8.92 0.59
C GLU A 211 4.31 -9.35 -0.68
N THR A 212 3.86 -8.85 -1.82
CA THR A 212 4.59 -9.04 -3.08
C THR A 212 5.42 -7.78 -3.38
N TYR A 213 6.74 -7.89 -3.22
CA TYR A 213 7.68 -6.85 -3.63
C TYR A 213 8.03 -7.02 -5.11
N LEU A 214 7.55 -6.11 -5.96
CA LEU A 214 8.10 -5.99 -7.32
C LEU A 214 9.52 -5.38 -7.19
N ARG A 215 10.54 -6.24 -7.17
CA ARG A 215 11.94 -5.77 -7.27
C ARG A 215 12.23 -5.36 -8.72
N PRO A 216 12.90 -4.22 -8.95
CA PRO A 216 13.47 -3.93 -10.26
C PRO A 216 14.47 -5.04 -10.61
N GLN A 217 14.21 -5.80 -11.67
CA GLN A 217 15.22 -6.71 -12.19
C GLN A 217 16.34 -5.88 -12.81
N ALA A 218 17.58 -6.13 -12.39
CA ALA A 218 18.75 -5.52 -13.00
C ALA A 218 18.79 -5.86 -14.49
N ILE A 219 18.48 -4.88 -15.34
CA ILE A 219 18.69 -4.98 -16.78
C ILE A 219 20.20 -5.01 -17.00
N ARG A 220 20.77 -6.21 -17.18
CA ARG A 220 22.10 -6.36 -17.77
C ARG A 220 21.97 -5.97 -19.24
N ARG A 221 22.57 -4.84 -19.60
CA ARG A 221 22.85 -4.48 -20.99
C ARG A 221 23.89 -5.43 -21.58
#